data_AF-A0A7Y8LSX0-F1
#
_entry.id   AF-A0A7Y8LSX0-F1
#
_cell.length_a   1.000
_cell.length_b   1.000
_cell.length_c   1.000
_cell.angle_alpha   90.00
_cell.angle_beta   90.00
_cell.angle_gamma   90.00
#
_symmetry.space_group_name_H-M   'P 1'
#
loop_
_entity.id
_entity.type
_entity.pdbx_description
1 polymer ?
#
loop_
_entity_poly.entity_id
_entity_poly.type
_entity_poly.pdbx_seq_one_letter_code
_entity_poly.pdbx_strand_id
1 'polypeptide(L)' 'MEIYDLLWKRPDSEKSGKVFWEKVGILVNKDGKMSVKIDMIPARDWDGWLEVMKKKG' A
#
# COMPACT_ATOMS: atom_id res chain seq x y z
N MET A 1 -2.57 4.04 -18.65
CA MET A 1 -1.59 3.57 -17.64
C MET A 1 -1.97 4.18 -16.31
N GLU A 2 -2.40 3.35 -15.36
CA GLU A 2 -2.75 3.80 -14.01
C GLU A 2 -1.71 3.30 -13.03
N ILE A 3 -1.33 4.16 -12.08
CA ILE A 3 -0.36 3.85 -11.03
C ILE A 3 -1.06 4.05 -9.70
N TYR A 4 -0.89 3.07 -8.83
CA TYR A 4 -1.44 3.08 -7.48
C TYR A 4 -0.30 2.91 -6.49
N ASP A 5 -0.41 3.59 -5.37
CA ASP A 5 0.44 3.33 -4.22
C ASP A 5 -0.10 2.10 -3.49
N LEU A 6 0.80 1.20 -3.09
CA LEU A 6 0.51 0.13 -2.15
C LEU A 6 0.85 0.62 -0.76
N LEU A 7 -0.16 0.62 0.10
CA LEU A 7 -0.09 1.20 1.42
C LEU A 7 -0.31 0.11 2.47
N TRP A 8 0.47 0.20 3.54
CA TRP A 8 0.27 -0.56 4.75
C TRP A 8 -0.22 0.36 5.86
N LYS A 9 -1.24 -0.06 6.61
CA LYS A 9 -1.70 0.63 7.81
C LYS A 9 -0.77 0.26 8.96
N ARG A 10 -0.06 1.24 9.52
CA ARG A 10 0.85 0.97 10.63
C ARG A 10 0.08 0.57 11.91
N PRO A 11 0.57 -0.39 12.72
CA PRO A 11 -0.11 -0.86 13.94
C PRO A 11 -0.32 0.22 15.01
N ASP A 12 0.52 1.26 15.03
CA ASP A 12 0.37 2.42 15.92
C ASP A 12 -0.84 3.31 15.57
N SER A 13 -1.45 3.10 14.40
CA SER A 13 -2.68 3.78 14.01
C SER A 13 -3.85 3.49 14.95
N GLU A 14 -3.91 2.27 15.50
CA GLU A 14 -5.03 1.84 16.35
C GLU A 14 -4.90 2.40 17.77
N LYS A 15 -3.66 2.65 18.22
CA LYS A 15 -3.38 3.16 19.57
C LYS A 15 -3.53 4.68 19.67
N SER A 16 -3.33 5.40 18.56
CA SER A 16 -3.27 6.87 18.55
C SER A 16 -4.57 7.54 18.09
N GLY A 17 -5.54 6.76 17.59
CA GLY A 17 -6.77 7.29 16.97
C GLY A 17 -6.52 8.04 15.65
N LYS A 18 -5.29 8.00 15.11
CA LYS A 18 -4.91 8.58 13.83
C LYS A 18 -4.49 7.47 12.89
N VAL A 19 -4.89 7.54 11.62
CA VAL A 19 -4.48 6.54 10.63
C VAL A 19 -3.16 6.96 10.01
N PHE A 20 -2.14 6.11 10.15
CA PHE A 20 -0.84 6.27 9.50
C PHE A 20 -0.69 5.22 8.41
N TRP A 21 -0.53 5.70 7.18
CA TRP A 21 -0.25 4.88 6.01
C TRP A 21 1.22 4.96 5.66
N GLU A 22 1.83 3.80 5.43
CA GLU A 22 3.19 3.69 4.95
C GLU A 22 3.17 3.11 3.54
N LYS A 23 3.85 3.76 2.60
CA LYS A 23 3.96 3.26 1.25
C LYS A 23 5.01 2.16 1.20
N VAL A 24 4.61 1.00 0.69
CA VAL A 24 5.45 -0.21 0.64
C VAL A 24 5.70 -0.72 -0.78
N GLY A 25 5.08 -0.09 -1.77
CA GLY A 25 5.26 -0.45 -3.17
C GLY A 25 4.34 0.31 -4.10
N ILE A 26 4.21 -0.22 -5.32
CA ILE A 26 3.30 0.31 -6.34
C ILE A 26 2.60 -0.84 -7.08
N LEU A 27 1.38 -0.57 -7.53
CA LEU A 27 0.67 -1.36 -8.52
C LEU A 27 0.57 -0.56 -9.81
N VAL A 28 0.94 -1.19 -10.92
CA VAL A 28 0.78 -0.63 -12.27
C VAL A 28 -0.30 -1.42 -12.99
N ASN A 29 -1.31 -0.71 -13.50
CA ASN A 29 -2.30 -1.27 -14.40
C ASN A 29 -2.05 -0.73 -15.82
N LYS A 30 -1.65 -1.62 -16.73
CA LYS A 30 -1.47 -1.34 -18.14
C LYS A 30 -2.40 -2.24 -18.95
N ASP A 31 -3.47 -1.64 -19.48
CA ASP A 31 -4.41 -2.30 -20.37
C ASP A 31 -5.01 -3.59 -19.77
N GLY A 32 -5.34 -3.56 -18.47
CA GLY A 32 -5.88 -4.69 -17.72
C GLY A 32 -4.81 -5.65 -17.16
N LYS A 33 -3.55 -5.52 -17.58
CA LYS A 33 -2.43 -6.25 -16.97
C LYS A 33 -1.94 -5.53 -15.73
N MET A 34 -2.13 -6.18 -14.57
CA MET A 34 -1.64 -5.69 -13.28
C MET A 34 -0.22 -6.20 -13.02
N SER A 35 0.64 -5.35 -12.48
CA SER A 35 1.98 -5.69 -12.03
C SER A 35 2.25 -5.01 -10.70
N VAL A 36 2.79 -5.75 -9.75
CA VAL A 36 3.07 -5.27 -8.38
C VAL A 36 4.57 -5.22 -8.18
N LYS A 37 5.06 -4.10 -7.68
CA LYS A 37 6.40 -3.97 -7.14
C LYS A 37 6.29 -3.72 -5.64
N ILE A 38 6.91 -4.60 -4.85
CA ILE A 38 7.03 -4.47 -3.40
C ILE A 38 8.44 -3.96 -3.12
N ASP A 39 8.54 -2.75 -2.57
CA ASP A 39 9.83 -2.14 -2.18
C ASP A 39 10.20 -2.54 -0.74
N MET A 40 9.20 -2.76 0.11
CA MET A 40 9.36 -3.16 1.50
C MET A 40 8.23 -4.13 1.89
N ILE A 41 8.53 -5.11 2.74
CA ILE A 41 7.52 -5.95 3.35
C ILE A 41 7.29 -5.44 4.78
N PRO A 42 6.04 -5.08 5.16
CA PRO A 42 5.73 -4.75 6.54
C PRO A 42 6.16 -5.85 7.52
N ALA A 43 6.86 -5.47 8.57
CA ALA A 43 7.29 -6.40 9.61
C ALA A 43 6.36 -6.28 10.83
N ARG A 44 6.00 -7.45 11.41
CA ARG A 44 5.22 -7.61 12.66
C ARG A 44 3.75 -7.16 12.55
N ASP A 45 2.84 -8.01 13.03
CA ASP A 45 1.39 -7.77 13.10
C ASP A 45 0.70 -7.42 11.75
N TRP A 46 1.34 -7.77 10.62
CA TRP A 46 0.77 -7.63 9.29
C TRP A 46 0.01 -8.91 8.90
N ASP A 47 -1.23 -8.76 8.47
CA ASP A 47 -2.14 -9.84 8.09
C ASP A 47 -2.00 -10.28 6.61
N GLY A 48 -1.09 -9.64 5.87
CA GLY A 48 -0.82 -9.94 4.47
C GLY A 48 -1.55 -9.04 3.45
N TRP A 49 -2.43 -8.14 3.90
CA TRP A 49 -3.18 -7.25 3.01
C TRP A 49 -2.52 -5.88 2.85
N LEU A 50 -2.58 -5.34 1.62
CA LEU A 50 -2.12 -3.99 1.28
C LEU A 50 -3.27 -3.21 0.66
N GLU A 51 -3.38 -1.95 1.03
CA GLU A 51 -4.37 -1.03 0.46
C GLU A 51 -3.85 -0.41 -0.82
N VAL A 52 -4.73 -0.27 -1.81
CA VAL A 52 -4.40 0.27 -3.12
C VAL A 52 -5.02 1.65 -3.26
N MET A 53 -4.20 2.69 -3.37
CA MET A 53 -4.68 4.06 -3.55
C MET A 53 -4.23 4.63 -4.89
N LYS A 54 -5.18 5.12 -5.69
CA LYS A 54 -4.85 5.73 -6.99
C LYS A 54 -3.96 6.95 -6.76
N LYS A 55 -2.79 6.96 -7.40
CA LYS A 55 -1.86 8.09 -7.30
C LYS A 55 -2.52 9.31 -7.94
N LYS A 56 -2.76 10.36 -7.15
CA LYS A 56 -3.19 11.65 -7.70
C LYS A 56 -2.00 12.25 -8.45
N GLY A 57 -2.23 12.60 -9.71
CA GLY A 57 -1.25 13.26 -10.57
C GLY A 57 -0.91 14.66 -10.10
#